data_AF-A0A9Q3J9D5-F1
#
_entry.id   AF-A0A9Q3J9D5-F1
#
_cell.length_a   1.000
_cell.length_b   1.000
_cell.length_c   1.000
_cell.angle_alpha   90.00
_cell.angle_beta   90.00
_cell.angle_gamma   90.00
#
_symmetry.space_group_name_H-M   'P 1'
#
loop_
_entity.id
_entity.type
_entity.pdbx_description
1 polymer ?
#
loop_
_entity_poly.entity_id
_entity_poly.type
_entity_poly.pdbx_seq_one_letter_code
_entity_poly.pdbx_strand_id
1 'polypeptide(L)'
;MLEKEWNPKLPVDTLKKDLVDIHPTASRFKLLIDKVRHNAKQSMNDAFEYAKQKWDKSHKSQEFKVGDLILVTTLNFNNIKVPKRSKDYLSGPFIINALHGTNEVRVELSG
;
A
#
# COMPACT_ATOMS: atom_id res chain seq x y z
N MET A 1 7.89 -24.71 71.44
CA MET A 1 7.14 -23.48 71.11
C MET A 1 7.99 -22.29 71.50
N LEU A 2 8.48 -21.53 70.53
CA LEU A 2 9.02 -20.18 70.76
C LEU A 2 8.69 -19.36 69.50
N GLU A 3 7.58 -18.64 69.57
CA GLU A 3 7.25 -17.58 68.62
C GLU A 3 8.19 -16.40 68.88
N LYS A 4 9.04 -16.08 67.91
CA LYS A 4 9.87 -14.86 67.82
C LYS A 4 10.61 -14.95 66.48
N GLU A 5 10.59 -14.03 65.53
CA GLU A 5 10.17 -12.63 65.44
C GLU A 5 9.84 -12.39 63.95
N TRP A 6 8.69 -11.77 63.64
CA TRP A 6 8.46 -11.23 62.31
C TRP A 6 9.46 -10.09 62.09
N ASN A 7 10.45 -10.27 61.23
CA ASN A 7 11.48 -9.27 60.96
C ASN A 7 10.94 -8.26 59.91
N PRO A 8 10.55 -7.03 60.30
CA PRO A 8 9.88 -6.08 59.41
C PRO A 8 10.82 -5.45 58.36
N LYS A 9 12.09 -5.86 58.35
CA LYS A 9 13.08 -5.52 57.34
C LYS A 9 13.44 -6.75 56.51
N LEU A 10 12.46 -7.33 55.82
CA LEU A 10 12.83 -8.04 54.59
C LEU A 10 13.46 -6.99 53.68
N PRO A 11 14.74 -7.09 53.31
CA PRO A 11 15.33 -6.15 52.36
C PRO A 11 14.47 -6.23 51.10
N VAL A 12 13.85 -5.12 50.71
CA VAL A 12 12.96 -5.02 49.54
C VAL A 12 13.65 -5.56 48.28
N ASP A 13 14.99 -5.55 48.29
CA ASP A 13 15.89 -6.11 47.28
C ASP A 13 15.77 -7.64 47.12
N THR A 14 15.35 -8.38 48.16
CA THR A 14 15.11 -9.83 48.05
C THR A 14 13.84 -10.20 47.30
N LEU A 15 12.81 -9.34 47.34
CA LEU A 15 11.57 -9.51 46.57
C LEU A 15 11.73 -9.09 45.09
N LYS A 16 12.78 -8.32 44.77
CA LYS A 16 13.07 -7.83 43.42
C LYS A 16 14.06 -8.68 42.63
N LYS A 17 14.54 -9.79 43.20
CA LYS A 17 15.58 -10.63 42.56
C LYS A 17 15.17 -11.20 41.19
N ASP A 18 13.87 -11.39 40.97
CA ASP A 18 13.32 -11.89 39.69
C ASP A 18 12.85 -10.78 38.73
N LEU A 19 12.93 -9.51 39.15
CA LEU A 19 12.59 -8.38 38.29
C LEU A 19 13.84 -7.92 37.56
N VAL A 20 13.83 -8.03 36.23
CA VAL A 20 14.85 -7.41 35.37
C VAL A 20 14.86 -5.91 35.64
N ASP A 21 15.92 -5.41 36.28
CA ASP A 21 16.10 -3.98 36.52
C ASP A 21 16.47 -3.30 35.20
N ILE A 22 15.44 -2.89 34.45
CA ILE A 22 15.63 -2.19 33.19
C ILE A 22 16.06 -0.77 33.54
N HIS A 23 17.32 -0.45 33.23
CA HIS A 23 17.86 0.90 33.40
C HIS A 23 16.88 1.92 32.78
N PRO A 24 16.54 3.03 33.48
CA PRO A 24 15.48 3.96 33.06
C PRO A 24 15.67 4.51 31.64
N THR A 25 16.92 4.62 31.20
CA THR A 25 17.28 4.96 29.81
C THR A 25 16.76 3.94 28.79
N ALA A 26 16.88 2.63 29.05
CA ALA A 26 16.38 1.58 28.16
C ALA A 26 14.84 1.59 28.08
N SER A 27 14.17 1.84 29.21
CA SER A 27 12.71 2.05 29.25
C SER A 27 12.27 3.25 28.41
N ARG A 28 13.00 4.36 28.50
CA ARG A 28 12.75 5.56 27.69
C ARG A 28 12.99 5.30 26.19
N PHE A 29 14.03 4.55 25.85
CA PHE A 29 14.28 4.16 24.45
C PHE A 29 13.15 3.29 23.89
N LYS A 30 12.64 2.33 24.66
CA LYS A 30 11.48 1.52 24.24
C LYS A 30 10.27 2.40 23.90
N LEU A 31 9.92 3.34 24.77
CA LEU A 31 8.80 4.26 24.53
C LEU A 31 9.00 5.09 23.25
N LEU A 32 10.23 5.54 22.98
CA LEU A 32 10.55 6.26 21.75
C LEU A 32 10.38 5.36 20.52
N ILE A 33 10.87 4.12 20.57
CA ILE A 33 10.72 3.16 19.45
C ILE A 33 9.24 2.84 19.21
N ASP A 34 8.46 2.62 20.25
CA ASP A 34 7.03 2.33 20.12
C ASP A 34 6.27 3.51 19.52
N LYS A 35 6.62 4.75 19.89
CA LYS A 35 6.07 5.96 19.29
C LYS A 35 6.46 6.10 17.81
N VAL A 36 7.72 5.84 17.46
CA VAL A 36 8.19 5.88 16.06
C VAL A 36 7.47 4.82 15.22
N ARG A 37 7.31 3.60 15.74
CA ARG A 37 6.56 2.53 15.08
C ARG A 37 5.11 2.92 14.84
N HIS A 38 4.47 3.51 15.84
CA HIS A 38 3.09 3.98 15.72
C HIS A 38 2.95 5.04 14.62
N ASN A 39 3.83 6.04 14.63
CA ASN A 39 3.85 7.10 13.63
C ASN A 39 4.12 6.54 12.23
N ALA A 40 5.09 5.62 12.08
CA ALA A 40 5.39 4.99 10.81
C ALA A 40 4.17 4.24 10.25
N LYS A 41 3.44 3.52 11.11
CA LYS A 41 2.20 2.83 10.73
C LYS A 41 1.13 3.81 10.27
N GLN A 42 0.95 4.93 10.99
CA GLN A 42 0.01 5.98 10.60
C GLN A 42 0.39 6.58 9.24
N SER A 43 1.66 6.97 9.05
CA SER A 43 2.12 7.52 7.78
C SER A 43 1.93 6.56 6.60
N MET A 44 2.10 5.25 6.80
CA MET A 44 1.79 4.25 5.77
C MET A 44 0.30 4.22 5.43
N ASN A 45 -0.57 4.24 6.44
CA ASN A 45 -2.02 4.25 6.23
C ASN A 45 -2.46 5.53 5.51
N ASP A 46 -2.00 6.69 5.97
CA ASP A 46 -2.33 7.99 5.38
C ASP A 46 -1.88 8.07 3.92
N ALA A 47 -0.69 7.55 3.61
CA ALA A 47 -0.18 7.50 2.24
C ALA A 47 -1.05 6.58 1.35
N PHE A 48 -1.48 5.43 1.88
CA PHE A 48 -2.36 4.52 1.16
C PHE A 48 -3.74 5.13 0.91
N GLU A 49 -4.34 5.75 1.93
CA GLU A 49 -5.62 6.43 1.81
C GLU A 49 -5.56 7.59 0.82
N TYR A 50 -4.50 8.40 0.87
CA TYR A 50 -4.28 9.48 -0.09
C TYR A 50 -4.17 8.96 -1.52
N ALA A 51 -3.40 7.89 -1.75
CA ALA A 51 -3.26 7.27 -3.07
C ALA A 51 -4.60 6.74 -3.57
N LYS A 52 -5.37 6.08 -2.71
CA LYS A 52 -6.72 5.59 -3.03
C LYS A 52 -7.67 6.73 -3.39
N GLN A 53 -7.75 7.78 -2.57
CA GLN A 53 -8.62 8.93 -2.85
C GLN A 53 -8.23 9.64 -4.15
N LYS A 54 -6.92 9.78 -4.41
CA LYS A 54 -6.42 10.36 -5.67
C LYS A 54 -6.80 9.52 -6.88
N TRP A 55 -6.70 8.20 -6.74
CA TRP A 55 -7.15 7.26 -7.77
C TRP A 55 -8.66 7.40 -7.99
N ASP A 56 -9.48 7.23 -6.96
CA ASP A 56 -10.94 7.28 -7.03
C ASP A 56 -11.45 8.62 -7.61
N LYS A 57 -10.77 9.74 -7.32
CA LYS A 57 -11.11 11.06 -7.87
C LYS A 57 -10.75 11.22 -9.35
N SER A 58 -9.64 10.65 -9.79
CA SER A 58 -9.14 10.83 -11.16
C SER A 58 -9.63 9.74 -12.12
N HIS A 59 -9.93 8.55 -11.60
CA HIS A 59 -10.30 7.40 -12.39
C HIS A 59 -11.79 7.44 -12.73
N LYS A 60 -12.09 7.67 -14.01
CA LYS A 60 -13.43 7.48 -14.54
C LYS A 60 -13.49 6.09 -15.16
N SER A 61 -14.23 5.19 -14.55
CA SER A 61 -14.51 3.89 -15.17
C SER A 61 -15.36 4.15 -16.41
N GLN A 62 -14.83 3.86 -17.59
CA GLN A 62 -15.62 3.86 -18.82
C GLN A 62 -16.24 2.48 -18.99
N GLU A 63 -17.56 2.46 -19.19
CA GLU A 63 -18.26 1.25 -19.57
C GLU A 63 -18.14 1.09 -21.09
N PHE A 64 -17.47 0.03 -21.52
CA PHE A 64 -17.36 -0.34 -22.93
C PHE A 64 -18.49 -1.29 -23.31
N LYS A 65 -19.10 -1.09 -24.47
CA LYS A 65 -20.08 -2.03 -25.05
C LYS A 65 -19.54 -2.64 -26.33
N VAL A 66 -19.94 -3.88 -26.60
CA VAL A 66 -19.67 -4.53 -27.89
C VAL A 66 -20.36 -3.71 -28.98
N GLY A 67 -19.62 -3.38 -30.03
CA GLY A 67 -20.08 -2.48 -31.09
C GLY A 67 -19.64 -1.02 -30.96
N ASP A 68 -19.09 -0.60 -29.81
CA ASP A 68 -18.57 0.77 -29.66
C ASP A 68 -17.32 0.99 -30.51
N LEU A 69 -17.18 2.23 -31.01
CA LEU A 69 -16.01 2.67 -31.77
C LEU A 69 -14.98 3.27 -30.82
N ILE A 70 -13.77 2.72 -30.83
CA ILE A 70 -12.67 3.18 -29.98
C ILE A 70 -11.42 3.55 -30.78
N LEU A 71 -10.66 4.48 -30.24
CA LEU A 71 -9.32 4.83 -30.72
C LEU A 71 -8.28 4.08 -29.90
N VAL A 72 -7.32 3.46 -30.58
CA VAL A 72 -6.26 2.69 -29.94
C VAL A 72 -4.95 3.47 -30.00
N THR A 73 -4.30 3.60 -28.85
CA THR A 73 -3.03 4.33 -28.73
C THR A 73 -1.87 3.52 -29.32
N THR A 74 -1.09 4.12 -30.23
CA THR A 74 -0.01 3.42 -30.94
C THR A 74 1.31 3.31 -30.14
N LEU A 75 1.36 3.89 -28.93
CA LEU A 75 2.56 3.98 -28.09
C LEU A 75 3.25 2.63 -27.83
N ASN A 76 2.47 1.58 -27.60
CA ASN A 76 2.97 0.25 -27.24
C ASN A 76 3.10 -0.70 -28.44
N PHE A 77 2.84 -0.22 -29.66
CA PHE A 77 2.94 -1.05 -30.86
C PHE A 77 4.38 -1.06 -31.39
N ASN A 78 5.12 -2.10 -30.99
CA ASN A 78 6.48 -2.35 -31.46
C ASN A 78 6.53 -2.99 -32.86
N ASN A 79 5.43 -3.58 -33.32
CA ASN A 79 5.35 -4.29 -34.61
C ASN A 79 5.12 -3.37 -35.81
N ILE A 80 4.93 -2.06 -35.59
CA ILE A 80 4.73 -1.07 -36.65
C ILE A 80 6.10 -0.49 -37.03
N LYS A 81 6.57 -0.79 -38.26
CA LYS A 81 7.83 -0.31 -38.87
C LYS A 81 7.86 1.20 -39.20
N VAL A 82 7.01 2.00 -38.55
CA VAL A 82 6.95 3.45 -38.77
C VAL A 82 7.89 4.15 -37.79
N PRO A 83 8.66 5.16 -38.22
CA PRO A 83 9.49 5.97 -37.32
C PRO A 83 8.67 6.59 -36.17
N LYS A 84 9.21 6.61 -34.94
CA LYS A 84 8.50 7.12 -33.75
C LYS A 84 7.95 8.55 -33.90
N ARG A 85 8.58 9.39 -34.72
CA ARG A 85 8.17 10.78 -34.97
C ARG A 85 6.97 10.92 -35.92
N SER A 86 6.68 9.89 -36.71
CA SER A 86 5.60 9.87 -37.70
C SER A 86 4.53 8.83 -37.36
N LYS A 87 4.53 8.31 -36.12
CA LYS A 87 3.43 7.48 -35.61
C LYS A 87 2.35 8.41 -35.09
N ASP A 88 1.16 8.36 -35.69
CA ASP A 88 -0.01 9.00 -35.11
C ASP A 88 -0.26 8.42 -33.72
N TYR A 89 -0.52 9.30 -32.74
CA TYR A 89 -0.70 8.89 -31.35
C TYR A 89 -1.89 7.93 -31.17
N LEU A 90 -2.93 8.11 -32.00
CA LEU A 90 -4.15 7.32 -32.02
C LEU A 90 -4.38 6.73 -33.41
N SER A 91 -4.85 5.49 -33.45
CA SER A 91 -5.24 4.79 -34.67
C SER A 91 -6.68 4.28 -34.53
N GLY A 92 -7.39 4.14 -35.64
CA GLY A 92 -8.79 3.76 -35.67
C GLY A 92 -9.72 4.97 -35.74
N PRO A 93 -11.03 4.74 -35.93
CA PRO A 93 -11.83 3.98 -34.97
C PRO A 93 -11.93 2.49 -35.29
N PHE A 94 -11.85 1.66 -34.26
CA PHE A 94 -12.07 0.21 -34.34
C PHE A 94 -13.28 -0.20 -33.52
N ILE A 95 -13.95 -1.28 -33.95
CA ILE A 95 -15.12 -1.81 -33.27
C ILE A 95 -14.68 -2.78 -32.17
N ILE A 96 -15.31 -2.67 -31.00
CA ILE A 96 -15.15 -3.67 -29.93
C ILE A 96 -15.89 -4.95 -30.32
N ASN A 97 -15.16 -6.06 -30.49
CA ASN A 97 -15.73 -7.36 -30.87
C ASN A 97 -16.19 -8.17 -29.65
N ALA A 98 -15.45 -8.09 -28.53
CA ALA A 98 -15.80 -8.81 -27.31
C ALA A 98 -15.24 -8.11 -26.06
N LEU A 99 -15.94 -8.26 -24.94
CA LEU A 99 -15.50 -7.84 -23.61
C LEU A 99 -14.99 -9.07 -22.86
N HIS A 100 -13.73 -9.06 -22.42
CA HIS A 100 -13.16 -10.15 -21.61
C HIS A 100 -13.14 -9.82 -20.11
N GLY A 101 -13.17 -8.53 -19.76
CA GLY A 101 -13.26 -8.05 -18.39
C GLY A 101 -13.63 -6.57 -18.33
N THR A 102 -13.64 -6.00 -17.13
CA THR A 102 -14.05 -4.59 -16.91
C THR A 102 -13.20 -3.59 -17.71
N ASN A 103 -11.90 -3.88 -17.88
CA ASN A 103 -10.94 -3.01 -18.58
C ASN A 103 -10.24 -3.74 -19.74
N GLU A 104 -10.77 -4.88 -20.18
CA GLU A 104 -10.15 -5.70 -21.23
C GLU A 104 -11.13 -5.94 -22.37
N VAL A 105 -10.76 -5.43 -23.54
CA VAL A 105 -11.58 -5.48 -24.75
C VAL A 105 -10.77 -6.12 -25.88
N ARG A 106 -11.42 -7.00 -26.64
CA ARG A 106 -10.84 -7.55 -27.87
C ARG A 106 -11.29 -6.68 -29.03
N VAL A 107 -10.31 -6.22 -29.79
CA VAL A 107 -10.46 -5.40 -30.98
C VAL A 107 -9.69 -6.07 -32.10
N GLU A 108 -10.28 -6.13 -33.27
CA GLU A 108 -9.61 -6.58 -34.47
C GLU A 108 -9.08 -5.37 -35.23
N LEU A 109 -7.77 -5.32 -35.40
CA LEU A 109 -7.10 -4.23 -36.11
C LEU A 109 -7.01 -4.61 -37.59
N SER A 110 -8.10 -4.43 -38.32
CA SER A 110 -8.09 -4.55 -39.78
C SER A 110 -7.69 -3.20 -40.39
N GLY A 111 -6.61 -3.20 -41.16
CA GLY A 111 -6.16 -2.07 -41.98
C GLY A 111 -5.84 -2.55 -43.38
#